data_AF-M2SFT5-F1
#
_entry.id   AF-M2SFT5-F1
#
_cell.length_a   1.000
_cell.length_b   1.000
_cell.length_c   1.000
_cell.angle_alpha   90.00
_cell.angle_beta   90.00
_cell.angle_gamma   90.00
#
_symmetry.space_group_name_H-M   'P 1'
#
loop_
_entity.id
_entity.type
_entity.pdbx_description
1 polymer ?
#
loop_
_entity_poly.entity_id
_entity_poly.type
_entity_poly.pdbx_seq_one_letter_code
_entity_poly.pdbx_strand_id
1 'polypeptide(L)'
;MATTQSQNKQSHVSSDNSNKLTPAQTEARTILNYVLTQLQSHPYYNATYGPWIQRNGHTQLLTFCHTLVLPQTWNFLSHRWSLDALKPLSGDLRYSGRAIYLDGILGLDKRLRIYVGQSHNLRARVAQHLNFRYRRDHSSLHYFALQESVYNVLGAVIVLPGVNSGPGTDDMPLLMNVLELWMCLIFRSLPIQVLEEWLPDDGSVERKRKAGKEGVVGGLNVACPLDQGRDERTFVDLSDEEDPLIKAYLKEVRRKKKEKGEEDEIVRRKEVYAEKARGYKGGDGDIRVPQWVLYSVLAGVLGYILVSSRVGQKLRWWMR
;
A
#
# COMPACT_ATOMS: atom_id res chain seq x y z
N MET A 1 52.14 -33.71 41.30
CA MET A 1 50.76 -33.95 40.82
C MET A 1 49.91 -32.81 41.32
N ALA A 2 49.40 -32.00 40.39
CA ALA A 2 48.74 -30.73 40.65
C ALA A 2 47.23 -30.95 40.87
N THR A 3 46.70 -30.43 41.99
CA THR A 3 45.27 -30.34 42.27
C THR A 3 44.89 -28.87 42.34
N THR A 4 44.40 -28.33 41.22
CA THR A 4 43.90 -26.97 41.11
C THR A 4 42.46 -26.92 41.65
N GLN A 5 42.25 -26.25 42.77
CA GLN A 5 40.92 -25.96 43.31
C GLN A 5 40.21 -24.92 42.42
N SER A 6 39.11 -25.33 41.80
CA SER A 6 38.21 -24.44 41.08
C SER A 6 37.37 -23.65 42.08
N GLN A 7 37.68 -22.37 42.26
CA GLN A 7 36.82 -21.44 43.00
C GLN A 7 35.62 -21.07 42.13
N ASN A 8 34.48 -21.64 42.49
CA ASN A 8 33.18 -21.37 41.90
C ASN A 8 32.73 -19.97 42.32
N LYS A 9 32.99 -18.97 41.47
CA LYS A 9 32.57 -17.59 41.69
C LYS A 9 31.08 -17.48 41.31
N GLN A 10 30.21 -17.74 42.27
CA GLN A 10 28.79 -17.42 42.18
C GLN A 10 28.64 -15.91 41.98
N SER A 11 28.42 -15.50 40.74
CA SER A 11 27.93 -14.16 40.43
C SER A 11 26.47 -14.07 40.89
N HIS A 12 26.27 -13.43 42.03
CA HIS A 12 24.98 -12.90 42.45
C HIS A 12 24.52 -11.89 41.39
N VAL A 13 23.77 -12.34 40.40
CA VAL A 13 23.03 -11.46 39.49
C VAL A 13 21.82 -10.97 40.28
N SER A 14 21.93 -9.77 40.84
CA SER A 14 20.84 -9.06 41.49
C SER A 14 19.63 -8.98 40.55
N SER A 15 18.58 -9.71 40.90
CA SER A 15 17.31 -9.81 40.21
C SER A 15 16.39 -8.63 40.55
N ASP A 16 16.79 -7.40 40.18
CA ASP A 16 16.09 -6.20 40.68
C ASP A 16 15.81 -5.13 39.60
N ASN A 17 15.32 -5.54 38.42
CA ASN A 17 14.93 -4.60 37.35
C ASN A 17 13.65 -4.98 36.57
N SER A 18 12.80 -5.87 37.07
CA SER A 18 11.88 -6.63 36.22
C SER A 18 10.56 -5.99 35.77
N ASN A 19 10.25 -4.71 36.04
CA ASN A 19 8.89 -4.18 35.73
C ASN A 19 8.79 -2.76 35.14
N LYS A 20 9.89 -2.12 34.74
CA LYS A 20 9.79 -0.79 34.09
C LYS A 20 9.72 -0.94 32.56
N LEU A 21 8.64 -0.43 31.97
CA LEU A 21 8.50 -0.32 30.52
C LEU A 21 9.61 0.57 29.95
N THR A 22 10.14 0.22 28.77
CA THR A 22 11.07 1.10 28.06
C THR A 22 10.39 2.39 27.62
N PRO A 23 11.12 3.46 27.26
CA PRO A 23 10.51 4.68 26.71
C PRO A 23 9.62 4.39 25.48
N ALA A 24 10.08 3.50 24.59
CA ALA A 24 9.31 3.09 23.40
C ALA A 24 8.02 2.35 23.76
N GLN A 25 8.06 1.45 24.76
CA GLN A 25 6.88 0.75 25.26
C GLN A 25 5.91 1.70 25.95
N THR A 26 6.42 2.66 26.72
CA THR A 26 5.62 3.70 27.37
C THR A 26 4.92 4.57 26.32
N GLU A 27 5.64 5.08 25.31
CA GLU A 27 5.05 5.86 24.20
C GLU A 27 3.97 5.04 23.48
N ALA A 28 4.26 3.78 23.12
CA ALA A 28 3.33 2.91 22.44
C ALA A 28 2.06 2.65 23.27
N ARG A 29 2.19 2.42 24.58
CA ARG A 29 1.07 2.23 25.50
C ARG A 29 0.22 3.50 25.62
N THR A 30 0.85 4.68 25.70
CA THR A 30 0.15 5.97 25.72
C THR A 30 -0.68 6.17 24.45
N ILE A 31 -0.09 5.88 23.27
CA ILE A 31 -0.81 5.94 21.99
C ILE A 31 -2.02 5.00 22.00
N LEU A 32 -1.86 3.74 22.40
CA LEU A 32 -2.97 2.78 22.39
C LEU A 32 -4.09 3.19 23.37
N ASN A 33 -3.72 3.64 24.57
CA ASN A 33 -4.67 4.13 25.56
C ASN A 33 -5.49 5.31 25.02
N TYR A 34 -4.82 6.25 24.35
CA TYR A 34 -5.47 7.38 23.68
C TYR A 34 -6.43 6.90 22.58
N VAL A 35 -5.99 6.01 21.68
CA VAL A 35 -6.84 5.44 20.61
C VAL A 35 -8.09 4.77 21.18
N LEU A 36 -7.94 3.90 22.18
CA LEU A 36 -9.07 3.21 22.81
C LEU A 36 -10.02 4.18 23.55
N THR A 37 -9.49 5.30 24.04
CA THR A 37 -10.31 6.36 24.64
C THR A 37 -11.08 7.11 23.56
N GLN A 38 -10.41 7.55 22.50
CA GLN A 38 -11.01 8.26 21.39
C GLN A 38 -12.11 7.43 20.71
N LEU A 39 -11.88 6.13 20.47
CA LEU A 39 -12.88 5.24 19.89
C LEU A 39 -14.18 5.15 20.70
N GLN A 40 -14.14 5.41 22.01
CA GLN A 40 -15.34 5.41 22.86
C GLN A 40 -16.13 6.73 22.82
N SER A 41 -15.62 7.77 22.19
CA SER A 41 -16.32 9.07 22.03
C SER A 41 -16.34 9.57 20.58
N HIS A 42 -15.63 8.93 19.66
CA HIS A 42 -15.49 9.39 18.28
C HIS A 42 -16.83 9.32 17.52
N PRO A 43 -17.30 10.41 16.90
CA PRO A 43 -18.64 10.48 16.31
C PRO A 43 -18.89 9.41 15.24
N TYR A 44 -17.86 9.04 14.48
CA TYR A 44 -17.96 8.11 13.36
C TYR A 44 -17.61 6.64 13.71
N TYR A 45 -16.83 6.41 14.76
CA TYR A 45 -16.31 5.08 15.11
C TYR A 45 -16.95 4.50 16.36
N ASN A 46 -17.55 5.34 17.22
CA ASN A 46 -18.11 4.89 18.48
C ASN A 46 -19.18 3.81 18.33
N ALA A 47 -20.11 3.96 17.37
CA ALA A 47 -21.18 2.98 17.16
C ALA A 47 -20.65 1.56 16.89
N THR A 48 -19.45 1.43 16.33
CA THR A 48 -18.82 0.13 16.04
C THR A 48 -17.86 -0.29 17.17
N TYR A 49 -16.91 0.58 17.53
CA TYR A 49 -15.80 0.21 18.41
C TYR A 49 -16.12 0.43 19.90
N GLY A 50 -17.03 1.36 20.23
CA GLY A 50 -17.42 1.65 21.62
C GLY A 50 -17.97 0.43 22.37
N PRO A 51 -19.04 -0.23 21.86
CA PRO A 51 -19.57 -1.45 22.47
C PRO A 51 -18.54 -2.59 22.55
N TRP A 52 -17.69 -2.73 21.53
CA TRP A 52 -16.62 -3.74 21.50
C TRP A 52 -15.58 -3.50 22.61
N ILE A 53 -15.18 -2.24 22.84
CA ILE A 53 -14.26 -1.86 23.92
C ILE A 53 -14.90 -2.08 25.29
N GLN A 54 -16.17 -1.68 25.47
CA GLN A 54 -16.88 -1.87 26.73
C GLN A 54 -17.01 -3.34 27.10
N ARG A 55 -17.36 -4.20 26.13
CA ARG A 55 -17.49 -5.65 26.33
C ARG A 55 -16.16 -6.32 26.71
N ASN A 56 -15.07 -5.93 26.07
CA ASN A 56 -13.76 -6.55 26.27
C ASN A 56 -12.94 -5.91 27.39
N GLY A 57 -13.37 -4.75 27.89
CA GLY A 57 -12.69 -3.98 28.93
C GLY A 57 -11.49 -3.18 28.39
N HIS A 58 -11.50 -1.86 28.63
CA HIS A 58 -10.47 -0.96 28.13
C HIS A 58 -9.06 -1.36 28.59
N THR A 59 -8.87 -1.57 29.89
CA THR A 59 -7.56 -1.91 30.48
C THR A 59 -7.08 -3.29 30.03
N GLN A 60 -8.01 -4.23 29.85
CA GLN A 60 -7.74 -5.58 29.39
C GLN A 60 -7.28 -5.57 27.92
N LEU A 61 -7.98 -4.83 27.05
CA LEU A 61 -7.56 -4.61 25.66
C LEU A 61 -6.19 -3.96 25.58
N LEU A 62 -5.96 -2.87 26.33
CA LEU A 62 -4.68 -2.17 26.38
C LEU A 62 -3.53 -3.11 26.73
N THR A 63 -3.71 -3.89 27.79
CA THR A 63 -2.69 -4.83 28.28
C THR A 63 -2.47 -5.96 27.27
N PHE A 64 -3.55 -6.56 26.78
CA PHE A 64 -3.47 -7.66 25.83
C PHE A 64 -2.82 -7.27 24.52
N CYS A 65 -3.25 -6.16 23.88
CA CYS A 65 -2.64 -5.70 22.63
C CYS A 65 -1.13 -5.43 22.81
N HIS A 66 -0.73 -4.89 23.96
CA HIS A 66 0.67 -4.65 24.27
C HIS A 66 1.50 -5.94 24.37
N THR A 67 0.93 -7.06 24.86
CA THR A 67 1.64 -8.35 24.90
C THR A 67 1.76 -9.04 23.54
N LEU A 68 0.92 -8.66 22.56
CA LEU A 68 0.96 -9.24 21.22
C LEU A 68 2.14 -8.74 20.36
N VAL A 69 2.75 -7.61 20.74
CA VAL A 69 3.86 -7.02 19.99
C VAL A 69 5.11 -7.87 20.15
N LEU A 70 5.70 -8.26 19.03
CA LEU A 70 6.88 -9.13 19.04
C LEU A 70 8.09 -8.43 19.67
N PRO A 71 8.93 -9.15 20.46
CA PRO A 71 10.05 -8.54 21.18
C PRO A 71 11.04 -7.77 20.29
N GLN A 72 11.30 -8.26 19.07
CA GLN A 72 12.17 -7.59 18.12
C GLN A 72 11.64 -6.22 17.69
N THR A 73 10.31 -6.02 17.70
CA THR A 73 9.69 -4.72 17.44
C THR A 73 10.06 -3.72 18.53
N TRP A 74 10.00 -4.13 19.80
CA TRP A 74 10.43 -3.27 20.92
C TRP A 74 11.92 -2.94 20.87
N ASN A 75 12.74 -3.92 20.47
CA ASN A 75 14.15 -3.68 20.25
C ASN A 75 14.38 -2.63 19.16
N PHE A 76 13.73 -2.74 18.01
CA PHE A 76 13.84 -1.74 16.94
C PHE A 76 13.43 -0.33 17.42
N LEU A 77 12.26 -0.20 18.04
CA LEU A 77 11.70 1.09 18.46
C LEU A 77 12.56 1.80 19.52
N SER A 78 13.38 1.06 20.26
CA SER A 78 14.28 1.60 21.27
C SER A 78 15.61 2.13 20.71
N HIS A 79 15.86 1.95 19.40
CA HIS A 79 17.13 2.29 18.75
C HIS A 79 16.93 3.28 17.60
N ARG A 80 18.05 3.67 16.97
CA ARG A 80 18.03 4.54 15.80
C ARG A 80 17.39 3.83 14.61
N TRP A 81 16.44 4.51 13.98
CA TRP A 81 15.69 3.98 12.84
C TRP A 81 16.60 3.92 11.63
N SER A 82 16.73 2.74 11.03
CA SER A 82 17.47 2.54 9.79
C SER A 82 17.02 1.28 9.08
N LEU A 83 17.32 1.16 7.79
CA LEU A 83 17.02 -0.06 7.05
C LEU A 83 17.73 -1.28 7.68
N ASP A 84 18.98 -1.12 8.13
CA ASP A 84 19.73 -2.20 8.77
C ASP A 84 19.09 -2.62 10.10
N ALA A 85 18.60 -1.66 10.89
CA ALA A 85 17.91 -1.94 12.15
C ALA A 85 16.55 -2.65 11.95
N LEU A 86 15.94 -2.54 10.77
CA LEU A 86 14.70 -3.24 10.44
C LEU A 86 14.92 -4.72 10.09
N LYS A 87 16.11 -5.11 9.60
CA LYS A 87 16.38 -6.51 9.15
C LYS A 87 16.02 -7.58 10.20
N PRO A 88 16.28 -7.40 11.50
CA PRO A 88 15.85 -8.36 12.53
C PRO A 88 14.33 -8.55 12.62
N LEU A 89 13.52 -7.58 12.16
CA LEU A 89 12.06 -7.69 12.16
C LEU A 89 11.52 -8.69 11.13
N SER A 90 12.32 -9.07 10.13
CA SER A 90 11.84 -9.99 9.09
C SER A 90 11.34 -11.32 9.64
N GLY A 91 11.99 -11.86 10.68
CA GLY A 91 11.51 -13.03 11.40
C GLY A 91 11.12 -14.21 10.47
N ASP A 92 10.09 -14.98 10.87
CA ASP A 92 9.56 -16.08 10.06
C ASP A 92 8.37 -15.63 9.19
N LEU A 93 8.68 -15.24 7.94
CA LEU A 93 7.67 -14.86 6.94
C LEU A 93 6.86 -16.05 6.38
N ARG A 94 7.11 -17.28 6.84
CA ARG A 94 6.35 -18.48 6.41
C ARG A 94 5.10 -18.70 7.26
N TYR A 95 4.93 -17.95 8.35
CA TYR A 95 3.72 -17.99 9.17
C TYR A 95 2.48 -17.73 8.31
N SER A 96 1.46 -18.59 8.44
CA SER A 96 0.28 -18.57 7.55
C SER A 96 -1.00 -18.08 8.24
N GLY A 97 -0.88 -17.47 9.43
CA GLY A 97 -2.02 -16.93 10.18
C GLY A 97 -2.15 -15.40 10.09
N ARG A 98 -2.96 -14.86 11.01
CA ARG A 98 -3.28 -13.43 11.10
C ARG A 98 -2.11 -12.66 11.71
N ALA A 99 -1.74 -11.54 11.08
CA ALA A 99 -0.63 -10.72 11.54
C ALA A 99 -0.80 -9.25 11.16
N ILE A 100 -0.15 -8.38 11.92
CA ILE A 100 0.20 -7.03 11.48
C ILE A 100 1.65 -7.08 11.01
N TYR A 101 1.89 -6.61 9.80
CA TYR A 101 3.21 -6.58 9.17
C TYR A 101 3.63 -5.15 8.87
N LEU A 102 4.94 -4.99 8.70
CA LEU A 102 5.61 -3.79 8.27
C LEU A 102 6.43 -4.11 7.02
N ASP A 103 6.51 -3.14 6.11
CA ASP A 103 7.43 -3.11 4.98
C ASP A 103 8.26 -1.81 5.04
N GLY A 104 9.54 -1.95 5.37
CA GLY A 104 10.50 -0.86 5.38
C GLY A 104 11.22 -0.77 4.04
N ILE A 105 11.00 0.31 3.31
CA ILE A 105 11.43 0.47 1.91
C ILE A 105 12.49 1.57 1.84
N LEU A 106 13.67 1.24 1.32
CA LEU A 106 14.71 2.21 1.03
C LEU A 106 14.60 2.64 -0.43
N GLY A 107 14.14 3.87 -0.65
CA GLY A 107 13.97 4.44 -1.97
C GLY A 107 15.29 4.61 -2.74
N LEU A 108 15.20 4.78 -4.06
CA LEU A 108 16.34 5.18 -4.90
C LEU A 108 16.98 6.50 -4.41
N ASP A 109 16.16 7.37 -3.82
CA ASP A 109 16.54 8.63 -3.18
C ASP A 109 17.19 8.48 -1.79
N LYS A 110 17.48 7.24 -1.38
CA LYS A 110 18.09 6.89 -0.09
C LYS A 110 17.27 7.27 1.14
N ARG A 111 15.97 7.53 0.99
CA ARG A 111 15.06 7.76 2.11
C ARG A 111 14.35 6.48 2.51
N LEU A 112 14.27 6.25 3.82
CA LEU A 112 13.51 5.14 4.40
C LEU A 112 12.04 5.52 4.49
N ARG A 113 11.16 4.64 4.02
CA ARG A 113 9.71 4.78 4.13
C ARG A 113 9.10 3.53 4.73
N ILE A 114 8.03 3.70 5.49
CA ILE A 114 7.38 2.59 6.17
C ILE A 114 5.93 2.48 5.70
N TYR A 115 5.56 1.25 5.36
CA TYR A 115 4.18 0.82 5.22
C TYR A 115 3.86 -0.17 6.34
N VAL A 116 2.69 -0.02 6.95
CA VAL A 116 2.14 -0.99 7.90
C VAL A 116 0.85 -1.55 7.32
N GLY A 117 0.58 -2.85 7.49
CA GLY A 117 -0.67 -3.43 7.07
C GLY A 117 -1.06 -4.66 7.85
N GLN A 118 -2.30 -5.10 7.69
CA GLN A 118 -2.79 -6.34 8.26
C GLN A 118 -2.99 -7.45 7.21
N SER A 119 -2.92 -8.71 7.65
CA SER A 119 -3.20 -9.87 6.80
C SER A 119 -3.88 -10.98 7.59
N HIS A 120 -4.78 -11.71 6.94
CA HIS A 120 -5.31 -12.98 7.46
C HIS A 120 -4.39 -14.17 7.21
N ASN A 121 -3.47 -14.04 6.27
CA ASN A 121 -2.45 -15.04 5.96
C ASN A 121 -1.16 -14.31 5.56
N LEU A 122 -0.23 -14.20 6.52
CA LEU A 122 1.01 -13.44 6.32
C LEU A 122 1.82 -13.99 5.14
N ARG A 123 2.03 -15.32 5.06
CA ARG A 123 2.76 -15.96 3.97
C ARG A 123 2.21 -15.60 2.60
N ALA A 124 0.90 -15.70 2.41
CA ALA A 124 0.25 -15.36 1.14
C ALA A 124 0.44 -13.87 0.81
N ARG A 125 0.31 -13.00 1.83
CA ARG A 125 0.49 -11.56 1.66
C ARG A 125 1.94 -11.21 1.30
N VAL A 126 2.94 -11.83 1.91
CA VAL A 126 4.36 -11.65 1.54
C VAL A 126 4.59 -12.09 0.10
N ALA A 127 4.03 -13.23 -0.33
CA ALA A 127 4.15 -13.69 -1.71
C ALA A 127 3.56 -12.68 -2.72
N GLN A 128 2.43 -12.04 -2.39
CA GLN A 128 1.85 -10.95 -3.19
C GLN A 128 2.80 -9.76 -3.30
N HIS A 129 3.42 -9.33 -2.19
CA HIS A 129 4.38 -8.22 -2.19
C HIS A 129 5.60 -8.51 -3.05
N LEU A 130 6.09 -9.75 -3.08
CA LEU A 130 7.25 -10.14 -3.87
C LEU A 130 6.90 -10.35 -5.36
N ASN A 131 5.64 -10.62 -5.68
CA ASN A 131 5.19 -10.88 -7.05
C ASN A 131 5.02 -9.57 -7.85
N PHE A 132 5.91 -9.36 -8.81
CA PHE A 132 5.87 -8.19 -9.71
C PHE A 132 4.53 -8.04 -10.47
N ARG A 133 3.95 -9.14 -10.97
CA ARG A 133 2.67 -9.10 -11.70
C ARG A 133 1.54 -8.64 -10.79
N TYR A 134 1.50 -9.17 -9.57
CA TYR A 134 0.51 -8.74 -8.58
C TYR A 134 0.64 -7.24 -8.29
N ARG A 135 1.86 -6.73 -8.06
CA ARG A 135 2.10 -5.31 -7.82
C ARG A 135 1.67 -4.41 -8.98
N ARG A 136 1.92 -4.85 -10.22
CA ARG A 136 1.52 -4.14 -11.44
C ARG A 136 0.00 -4.02 -11.55
N ASP A 137 -0.71 -5.11 -11.27
CA ASP A 137 -2.16 -5.19 -11.45
C ASP A 137 -2.94 -4.55 -10.27
N HIS A 138 -2.27 -4.30 -9.14
CA HIS A 138 -2.85 -3.69 -7.92
C HIS A 138 -2.13 -2.40 -7.54
N SER A 139 -2.08 -1.43 -8.45
CA SER A 139 -1.30 -0.20 -8.23
C SER A 139 -1.71 0.56 -6.96
N SER A 140 -0.74 0.85 -6.10
CA SER A 140 -0.89 1.63 -4.87
C SER A 140 0.38 2.45 -4.62
N LEU A 141 0.32 3.45 -3.73
CA LEU A 141 1.52 4.20 -3.32
C LEU A 141 2.60 3.26 -2.75
N HIS A 142 2.21 2.26 -1.96
CA HIS A 142 3.12 1.26 -1.42
C HIS A 142 3.83 0.47 -2.52
N TYR A 143 3.10 -0.03 -3.52
CA TYR A 143 3.72 -0.80 -4.60
C TYR A 143 4.54 0.07 -5.56
N PHE A 144 4.16 1.33 -5.72
CA PHE A 144 5.00 2.31 -6.41
C PHE A 144 6.31 2.53 -5.65
N ALA A 145 6.26 2.68 -4.32
CA ALA A 145 7.45 2.78 -3.48
C ALA A 145 8.38 1.57 -3.64
N LEU A 146 7.83 0.35 -3.66
CA LEU A 146 8.61 -0.88 -3.89
C LEU A 146 9.27 -0.90 -5.27
N GLN A 147 8.60 -0.42 -6.31
CA GLN A 147 9.17 -0.32 -7.65
C GLN A 147 10.32 0.70 -7.69
N GLU A 148 10.19 1.79 -6.95
CA GLU A 148 11.17 2.88 -6.85
C GLU A 148 12.13 2.71 -5.65
N SER A 149 12.53 1.46 -5.37
CA SER A 149 13.39 1.13 -4.22
C SER A 149 14.65 0.36 -4.60
N VAL A 150 15.70 0.54 -3.81
CA VAL A 150 16.91 -0.31 -3.90
C VAL A 150 16.78 -1.59 -3.08
N TYR A 151 15.97 -1.54 -2.01
CA TYR A 151 15.83 -2.64 -1.08
C TYR A 151 14.59 -2.44 -0.21
N ASN A 152 14.02 -3.55 0.28
CA ASN A 152 12.97 -3.52 1.27
C ASN A 152 13.11 -4.64 2.31
N VAL A 153 12.49 -4.43 3.48
CA VAL A 153 12.45 -5.36 4.60
C VAL A 153 11.00 -5.55 5.00
N LEU A 154 10.46 -6.74 4.72
CA LEU A 154 9.16 -7.18 5.22
C LEU A 154 9.34 -7.94 6.53
N GLY A 155 8.48 -7.66 7.52
CA GLY A 155 8.49 -8.31 8.82
C GLY A 155 7.14 -8.29 9.51
N ALA A 156 6.86 -9.29 10.35
CA ALA A 156 5.72 -9.25 11.25
C ALA A 156 6.07 -8.42 12.49
N VAL A 157 5.17 -7.55 12.93
CA VAL A 157 5.31 -6.80 14.19
C VAL A 157 4.38 -7.32 15.28
N ILE A 158 3.25 -7.91 14.88
CA ILE A 158 2.29 -8.61 15.74
C ILE A 158 1.85 -9.89 15.04
N VAL A 159 1.79 -11.00 15.79
CA VAL A 159 1.13 -12.24 15.37
C VAL A 159 -0.10 -12.44 16.25
N LEU A 160 -1.27 -12.57 15.63
CA LEU A 160 -2.52 -12.71 16.37
C LEU A 160 -2.74 -14.16 16.81
N PRO A 161 -3.26 -14.38 18.03
CA PRO A 161 -3.59 -15.71 18.51
C PRO A 161 -4.90 -16.21 17.90
N GLY A 162 -5.35 -17.39 18.33
CA GLY A 162 -6.64 -17.96 17.91
C GLY A 162 -7.83 -17.13 18.38
N VAL A 163 -9.00 -17.38 17.77
CA VAL A 163 -10.28 -16.76 18.17
C VAL A 163 -10.61 -17.13 19.62
N ASN A 164 -11.17 -16.18 20.39
CA ASN A 164 -11.53 -16.34 21.81
C ASN A 164 -10.37 -16.72 22.75
N SER A 165 -9.13 -16.36 22.42
CA SER A 165 -7.95 -16.59 23.26
C SER A 165 -7.58 -15.42 24.17
N GLY A 166 -8.25 -14.28 24.04
CA GLY A 166 -8.03 -13.09 24.86
C GLY A 166 -9.00 -11.94 24.53
N PRO A 167 -8.90 -10.81 25.25
CA PRO A 167 -9.73 -9.63 25.01
C PRO A 167 -9.69 -9.17 23.54
N GLY A 168 -10.85 -8.90 22.96
CA GLY A 168 -10.99 -8.44 21.59
C GLY A 168 -10.90 -9.54 20.53
N THR A 169 -10.53 -10.77 20.92
CA THR A 169 -10.44 -11.90 19.97
C THR A 169 -11.78 -12.50 19.59
N ASP A 170 -12.86 -12.04 20.21
CA ASP A 170 -14.26 -12.28 19.85
C ASP A 170 -14.64 -11.58 18.54
N ASP A 171 -13.98 -10.48 18.19
CA ASP A 171 -14.18 -9.74 16.94
C ASP A 171 -12.84 -9.41 16.27
N MET A 172 -12.39 -10.34 15.42
CA MET A 172 -11.07 -10.23 14.78
C MET A 172 -10.91 -9.07 13.81
N PRO A 173 -11.88 -8.74 12.96
CA PRO A 173 -11.82 -7.53 12.14
C PRO A 173 -11.54 -6.26 12.98
N LEU A 174 -12.29 -6.04 14.06
CA LEU A 174 -12.11 -4.84 14.89
C LEU A 174 -10.75 -4.80 15.58
N LEU A 175 -10.31 -5.93 16.18
CA LEU A 175 -9.00 -5.99 16.82
C LEU A 175 -7.89 -5.73 15.80
N MET A 176 -7.94 -6.35 14.61
CA MET A 176 -6.91 -6.16 13.60
C MET A 176 -6.87 -4.69 13.13
N ASN A 177 -8.02 -4.03 12.90
CA ASN A 177 -8.07 -2.62 12.52
C ASN A 177 -7.44 -1.71 13.59
N VAL A 178 -7.71 -1.97 14.87
CA VAL A 178 -7.11 -1.21 16.00
C VAL A 178 -5.60 -1.46 16.07
N LEU A 179 -5.15 -2.70 15.91
CA LEU A 179 -3.72 -3.03 15.94
C LEU A 179 -2.98 -2.43 14.73
N GLU A 180 -3.58 -2.43 13.54
CA GLU A 180 -3.00 -1.79 12.36
C GLU A 180 -2.90 -0.28 12.54
N LEU A 181 -3.97 0.39 13.00
CA LEU A 181 -3.93 1.82 13.32
C LEU A 181 -2.85 2.09 14.36
N TRP A 182 -2.82 1.33 15.45
CA TRP A 182 -1.85 1.53 16.51
C TRP A 182 -0.41 1.41 16.02
N MET A 183 -0.10 0.38 15.23
CA MET A 183 1.22 0.24 14.61
C MET A 183 1.50 1.36 13.61
N CYS A 184 0.53 1.76 12.78
CA CYS A 184 0.69 2.90 11.88
C CYS A 184 1.04 4.18 12.62
N LEU A 185 0.43 4.40 13.79
CA LEU A 185 0.71 5.53 14.66
C LEU A 185 2.14 5.40 15.19
N ILE A 186 2.51 4.31 15.87
CA ILE A 186 3.88 4.10 16.39
C ILE A 186 4.94 4.34 15.30
N PHE A 187 4.72 3.76 14.12
CA PHE A 187 5.64 3.88 12.99
C PHE A 187 5.56 5.21 12.23
N ARG A 188 4.60 6.08 12.60
CA ARG A 188 4.27 7.33 11.92
C ARG A 188 4.18 7.08 10.41
N SER A 189 3.38 6.12 9.98
CA SER A 189 3.25 5.72 8.57
C SER A 189 2.02 6.30 7.86
N LEU A 190 1.07 6.88 8.61
CA LEU A 190 -0.13 7.55 8.08
C LEU A 190 0.13 9.00 7.63
N PRO A 191 -0.72 9.64 6.83
CA PRO A 191 -0.58 11.04 6.45
C PRO A 191 -0.64 11.97 7.67
N ILE A 192 -0.01 13.14 7.61
CA ILE A 192 0.16 14.01 8.79
C ILE A 192 -1.17 14.40 9.44
N GLN A 193 -2.21 14.63 8.64
CA GLN A 193 -3.55 15.00 9.11
C GLN A 193 -4.15 13.89 9.99
N VAL A 194 -3.95 12.63 9.61
CA VAL A 194 -4.44 11.47 10.38
C VAL A 194 -3.58 11.25 11.63
N LEU A 195 -2.27 11.52 11.55
CA LEU A 195 -1.41 11.48 12.74
C LEU A 195 -1.83 12.53 13.76
N GLU A 196 -2.20 13.73 13.34
CA GLU A 196 -2.67 14.81 14.22
C GLU A 196 -4.01 14.49 14.89
N GLU A 197 -4.90 13.80 14.18
CA GLU A 197 -6.19 13.34 14.72
C GLU A 197 -6.00 12.24 15.78
N TRP A 198 -5.13 11.27 15.50
CA TRP A 198 -5.06 10.02 16.27
C TRP A 198 -3.92 9.93 17.29
N LEU A 199 -3.03 10.91 17.34
CA LEU A 199 -2.02 11.03 18.41
C LEU A 199 -2.44 12.03 19.48
N PRO A 200 -2.02 11.90 20.75
CA PRO A 200 -2.26 12.91 21.78
C PRO A 200 -1.67 14.29 21.43
N ASP A 201 -2.36 15.40 21.78
CA ASP A 201 -1.87 16.80 21.65
C ASP A 201 -1.25 17.35 22.93
N ASP A 202 -1.37 16.63 24.05
CA ASP A 202 -0.89 17.01 25.37
C ASP A 202 0.65 17.01 25.52
N GLY A 203 1.39 16.78 24.44
CA GLY A 203 2.85 16.70 24.44
C GLY A 203 3.41 15.39 24.96
N SER A 204 2.57 14.41 25.33
CA SER A 204 3.02 13.09 25.79
C SER A 204 3.67 12.25 24.69
N VAL A 205 3.37 12.57 23.42
CA VAL A 205 3.82 11.85 22.23
C VAL A 205 4.17 12.84 21.11
N GLU A 206 5.33 12.67 20.48
CA GLU A 206 5.71 13.51 19.33
C GLU A 206 4.88 13.16 18.08
N ARG A 207 4.09 14.11 17.59
CA ARG A 207 3.23 13.92 16.40
C ARG A 207 3.97 13.90 15.06
N LYS A 208 5.19 14.45 15.03
CA LYS A 208 6.01 14.54 13.83
C LYS A 208 6.52 13.17 13.40
N ARG A 209 6.97 13.09 12.14
CA ARG A 209 7.67 11.93 11.59
C ARG A 209 8.94 11.65 12.40
N LYS A 210 9.27 10.38 12.58
CA LYS A 210 10.50 9.98 13.27
C LYS A 210 11.72 10.24 12.37
N ALA A 211 12.84 10.59 12.99
CA ALA A 211 14.13 10.74 12.31
C ALA A 211 14.97 9.47 12.46
N GLY A 212 15.56 9.03 11.35
CA GLY A 212 16.43 7.86 11.26
C GLY A 212 17.84 8.19 10.77
N LYS A 213 18.57 7.15 10.36
CA LYS A 213 19.88 7.27 9.70
C LYS A 213 19.74 7.88 8.31
N GLU A 214 18.67 7.54 7.60
CA GLU A 214 18.32 7.95 6.25
C GLU A 214 17.54 9.28 6.19
N GLY A 215 17.53 10.05 7.29
CA GLY A 215 16.77 11.29 7.42
C GLY A 215 15.38 11.06 8.02
N VAL A 216 14.43 11.93 7.67
CA VAL A 216 13.04 11.82 8.13
C VAL A 216 12.39 10.59 7.47
N VAL A 217 11.83 9.70 8.30
CA VAL A 217 11.16 8.48 7.82
C VAL A 217 9.80 8.84 7.23
N GLY A 218 9.59 8.47 5.96
CA GLY A 218 8.32 8.71 5.26
C GLY A 218 7.26 7.66 5.58
N GLY A 219 5.98 8.04 5.41
CA GLY A 219 4.83 7.14 5.58
C GLY A 219 4.19 6.78 4.24
N LEU A 220 3.75 5.53 4.10
CA LEU A 220 3.12 5.02 2.88
C LEU A 220 1.66 4.60 3.06
N ASN A 221 1.12 4.66 4.28
CA ASN A 221 -0.31 4.45 4.51
C ASN A 221 -1.08 5.69 4.06
N VAL A 222 -2.17 5.50 3.31
CA VAL A 222 -2.94 6.60 2.68
C VAL A 222 -4.39 6.69 3.14
N ALA A 223 -4.80 5.81 4.05
CA ALA A 223 -6.15 5.75 4.57
C ALA A 223 -6.14 5.17 5.98
N CYS A 224 -7.13 5.57 6.79
CA CYS A 224 -7.27 5.10 8.16
C CYS A 224 -7.57 3.59 8.19
N PRO A 225 -6.85 2.77 8.98
CA PRO A 225 -7.14 1.36 9.11
C PRO A 225 -8.52 1.04 9.69
N LEU A 226 -9.11 1.98 10.46
CA LEU A 226 -10.44 1.78 11.07
C LEU A 226 -11.58 1.71 10.04
N ASP A 227 -11.36 2.24 8.83
CA ASP A 227 -12.32 2.22 7.72
C ASP A 227 -12.32 0.88 6.96
N GLN A 228 -11.38 -0.02 7.27
CA GLN A 228 -11.31 -1.28 6.56
C GLN A 228 -12.54 -2.15 6.85
N GLY A 229 -13.18 -2.61 5.77
CA GLY A 229 -14.43 -3.37 5.83
C GLY A 229 -15.70 -2.52 5.75
N ARG A 230 -15.57 -1.19 5.63
CA ARG A 230 -16.68 -0.28 5.35
C ARG A 230 -16.79 0.00 3.85
N ASP A 231 -17.98 0.40 3.41
CA ASP A 231 -18.27 0.74 2.00
C ASP A 231 -17.54 2.01 1.56
N GLU A 232 -17.41 2.99 2.45
CA GLU A 232 -16.73 4.25 2.20
C GLU A 232 -15.38 4.27 2.91
N ARG A 233 -14.30 4.25 2.12
CA ARG A 233 -12.94 4.48 2.62
C ARG A 233 -12.49 5.87 2.22
N THR A 234 -12.23 6.72 3.21
CA THR A 234 -11.74 8.06 2.97
C THR A 234 -10.24 8.01 2.70
N PHE A 235 -9.85 8.37 1.48
CA PHE A 235 -8.45 8.57 1.14
C PHE A 235 -8.07 10.01 1.46
N VAL A 236 -6.95 10.17 2.15
CA VAL A 236 -6.43 11.50 2.45
C VAL A 236 -5.87 12.12 1.18
N ASP A 237 -6.11 13.42 0.98
CA ASP A 237 -5.45 14.17 -0.08
C ASP A 237 -3.95 14.31 0.24
N LEU A 238 -3.11 13.77 -0.64
CA LEU A 238 -1.66 13.81 -0.52
C LEU A 238 -1.05 14.95 -1.33
N SER A 239 -1.85 15.86 -1.89
CA SER A 239 -1.37 16.91 -2.77
C SER A 239 -0.35 17.86 -2.10
N ASP A 240 -0.44 18.01 -0.78
CA ASP A 240 0.44 18.86 0.02
C ASP A 240 1.68 18.11 0.57
N GLU A 241 1.80 16.79 0.34
CA GLU A 241 2.93 16.02 0.83
C GLU A 241 4.23 16.43 0.11
N GLU A 242 5.27 16.73 0.89
CA GLU A 242 6.56 17.18 0.36
C GLU A 242 7.44 16.04 -0.15
N ASP A 243 7.13 14.80 0.22
CA ASP A 243 7.91 13.62 -0.13
C ASP A 243 8.04 13.48 -1.66
N PRO A 244 9.27 13.48 -2.22
CA PRO A 244 9.51 13.36 -3.65
C PRO A 244 8.87 12.14 -4.30
N LEU A 245 8.84 11.01 -3.59
CA LEU A 245 8.23 9.77 -4.08
C LEU A 245 6.70 9.92 -4.21
N ILE A 246 6.06 10.56 -3.22
CA ILE A 246 4.61 10.81 -3.25
C ILE A 246 4.27 11.73 -4.41
N LYS A 247 5.05 12.81 -4.62
CA LYS A 247 4.88 13.71 -5.78
C LYS A 247 5.02 12.97 -7.11
N ALA A 248 6.00 12.08 -7.22
CA ALA A 248 6.18 11.24 -8.42
C ALA A 248 5.00 10.29 -8.64
N TYR A 249 4.51 9.66 -7.57
CA TYR A 249 3.33 8.78 -7.62
C TYR A 249 2.08 9.55 -8.09
N LEU A 250 1.81 10.73 -7.53
CA LEU A 250 0.65 11.54 -7.92
C LEU A 250 0.73 11.97 -9.39
N LYS A 251 1.92 12.30 -9.89
CA LYS A 251 2.14 12.58 -11.32
C LYS A 251 1.82 11.37 -12.18
N GLU A 252 2.25 10.17 -11.77
CA GLU A 252 1.99 8.92 -12.48
C GLU A 252 0.50 8.55 -12.48
N VAL A 253 -0.19 8.72 -11.36
CA VAL A 253 -1.65 8.54 -11.26
C VAL A 253 -2.39 9.49 -12.21
N ARG A 254 -2.00 10.77 -12.25
CA ARG A 254 -2.59 11.76 -13.17
C ARG A 254 -2.34 11.38 -14.63
N ARG A 255 -1.14 10.90 -14.98
CA ARG A 255 -0.80 10.42 -16.33
C ARG A 255 -1.70 9.25 -16.74
N LYS A 256 -1.81 8.22 -15.91
CA LYS A 256 -2.67 7.05 -16.18
C LYS A 256 -4.15 7.42 -16.31
N LYS A 257 -4.65 8.35 -15.50
CA LYS A 257 -6.04 8.83 -15.59
C LYS A 257 -6.31 9.52 -16.93
N LYS A 258 -5.35 10.29 -17.43
CA LYS A 258 -5.45 10.94 -18.75
C LYS A 258 -5.48 9.90 -19.88
N GLU A 259 -4.55 8.95 -19.85
CA GLU A 259 -4.47 7.87 -20.86
C GLU A 259 -5.75 7.03 -20.90
N LYS A 260 -6.28 6.65 -19.74
CA LYS A 260 -7.55 5.92 -19.68
C LYS A 260 -8.72 6.74 -20.24
N GLY A 261 -8.76 8.03 -19.96
CA GLY A 261 -9.79 8.93 -20.52
C GLY A 261 -9.72 9.01 -22.05
N GLU A 262 -8.52 9.03 -22.62
CA GLU A 262 -8.30 9.00 -24.07
C GLU A 262 -8.71 7.64 -24.68
N GLU A 263 -8.39 6.52 -24.02
CA GLU A 263 -8.83 5.18 -24.43
C GLU A 263 -10.35 5.02 -24.41
N ASP A 264 -11.01 5.45 -23.33
CA ASP A 264 -12.46 5.42 -23.18
C ASP A 264 -13.14 6.29 -24.26
N GLU A 265 -12.56 7.44 -24.61
CA GLU A 265 -13.04 8.28 -25.70
C GLU A 265 -12.90 7.58 -27.07
N ILE A 266 -11.77 6.91 -27.33
CA ILE A 266 -11.57 6.14 -28.57
C ILE A 266 -12.59 5.00 -28.67
N VAL A 267 -12.85 4.29 -27.56
CA VAL A 267 -13.86 3.22 -27.52
C VAL A 267 -15.24 3.78 -27.82
N ARG A 268 -15.66 4.86 -27.15
CA ARG A 268 -16.95 5.52 -27.41
C ARG A 268 -17.08 5.98 -28.87
N ARG A 269 -16.03 6.56 -29.45
CA ARG A 269 -16.03 6.94 -30.88
C ARG A 269 -16.24 5.72 -31.77
N LYS A 270 -15.56 4.60 -31.52
CA LYS A 270 -15.74 3.34 -32.27
C LYS A 270 -17.16 2.79 -32.16
N GLU A 271 -17.78 2.85 -30.99
CA GLU A 271 -19.17 2.44 -30.78
C GLU A 271 -20.14 3.30 -31.60
N VAL A 272 -19.99 4.63 -31.55
CA VAL A 272 -20.81 5.56 -32.35
C VAL A 272 -20.66 5.30 -33.85
N TYR A 273 -19.44 5.07 -34.34
CA TYR A 273 -19.23 4.71 -35.74
C TYR A 273 -19.89 3.36 -36.10
N ALA A 274 -19.81 2.37 -35.21
CA ALA A 274 -20.43 1.07 -35.42
C ALA A 274 -21.96 1.14 -35.44
N GLU A 275 -22.58 1.91 -34.54
CA GLU A 275 -24.02 2.18 -34.54
C GLU A 275 -24.47 2.90 -35.80
N LYS A 276 -23.73 3.95 -36.21
CA LYS A 276 -24.03 4.68 -37.45
C LYS A 276 -23.94 3.76 -38.67
N ALA A 277 -22.94 2.87 -38.73
CA ALA A 277 -22.80 1.89 -39.80
C ALA A 277 -23.93 0.83 -39.80
N ARG A 278 -24.46 0.45 -38.62
CA ARG A 278 -25.64 -0.43 -38.53
C ARG A 278 -26.91 0.26 -39.02
N GLY A 279 -27.07 1.56 -38.78
CA GLY A 279 -28.18 2.35 -39.30
C GLY A 279 -28.26 2.39 -40.83
N TYR A 280 -27.11 2.35 -41.52
CA TYR A 280 -27.06 2.28 -42.99
C TYR A 280 -27.49 0.92 -43.57
N LYS A 281 -27.50 -0.16 -42.79
CA LYS A 281 -27.93 -1.50 -43.25
C LYS A 281 -29.45 -1.74 -43.14
N GLY A 282 -30.20 -0.84 -42.51
CA GLY A 282 -31.65 -0.97 -42.29
C GLY A 282 -32.54 -0.19 -43.28
N GLY A 283 -31.96 0.58 -44.19
CA GLY A 283 -32.70 1.28 -45.24
C GLY A 283 -32.78 0.40 -46.50
N ASP A 284 -33.94 -0.20 -46.73
CA ASP A 284 -34.32 -0.74 -48.04
C ASP A 284 -34.34 0.44 -49.04
N GLY A 285 -33.24 0.61 -49.75
CA GLY A 285 -32.95 1.85 -50.48
C GLY A 285 -31.67 1.72 -51.28
N ASP A 286 -31.82 1.07 -52.44
CA ASP A 286 -31.03 1.21 -53.66
C ASP A 286 -29.69 1.95 -53.47
N ILE A 287 -28.60 1.18 -53.35
CA ILE A 287 -27.23 1.72 -53.25
C ILE A 287 -26.90 2.39 -54.58
N ARG A 288 -27.27 3.66 -54.73
CA ARG A 288 -26.76 4.53 -55.80
C ARG A 288 -25.31 4.85 -55.48
N VAL A 289 -24.41 3.95 -55.87
CA VAL A 289 -22.99 4.26 -55.99
C VAL A 289 -22.89 5.47 -56.93
N PRO A 290 -22.39 6.61 -56.46
CA PRO A 290 -22.25 7.78 -57.32
C PRO A 290 -21.40 7.39 -58.54
N GLN A 291 -21.89 7.68 -59.75
CA GLN A 291 -21.25 7.28 -61.01
C GLN A 291 -19.75 7.64 -61.06
N TRP A 292 -19.34 8.72 -60.41
CA TRP A 292 -17.94 9.14 -60.32
C TRP A 292 -17.03 8.14 -59.58
N VAL A 293 -17.53 7.40 -58.59
CA VAL A 293 -16.77 6.35 -57.88
C VAL A 293 -16.49 5.17 -58.83
N LEU A 294 -17.50 4.78 -59.61
CA LEU A 294 -17.37 3.75 -60.64
C LEU A 294 -16.39 4.17 -61.74
N TYR A 295 -16.48 5.42 -62.22
CA TYR A 295 -15.54 5.95 -63.21
C TYR A 295 -14.11 6.04 -62.67
N SER A 296 -13.92 6.36 -61.40
CA SER A 296 -12.59 6.45 -60.78
C SER A 296 -11.91 5.08 -60.67
N VAL A 297 -12.66 4.05 -60.30
CA VAL A 297 -12.16 2.67 -60.25
C VAL A 297 -11.85 2.15 -61.66
N LEU A 298 -12.74 2.39 -62.63
CA LEU A 298 -12.51 2.02 -64.03
C LEU A 298 -11.29 2.72 -64.64
N ALA A 299 -11.11 4.02 -64.36
CA ALA A 299 -9.95 4.77 -64.81
C ALA A 299 -8.63 4.27 -64.18
N GLY A 300 -8.65 3.90 -62.89
CA GLY A 300 -7.49 3.31 -62.22
C GLY A 300 -7.10 1.95 -62.80
N VAL A 301 -8.09 1.09 -63.08
CA VAL A 301 -7.87 -0.23 -63.70
C VAL A 301 -7.38 -0.10 -65.14
N LEU A 302 -7.98 0.79 -65.95
CA LEU A 302 -7.52 1.06 -67.31
C LEU A 302 -6.11 1.67 -67.33
N GLY A 303 -5.81 2.60 -66.42
CA GLY A 303 -4.48 3.17 -66.25
C GLY A 303 -3.44 2.10 -65.90
N TYR A 304 -3.77 1.18 -64.99
CA TYR A 304 -2.89 0.07 -64.63
C TYR A 304 -2.66 -0.90 -65.81
N ILE A 305 -3.70 -1.25 -66.57
CA ILE A 305 -3.59 -2.12 -67.75
C ILE A 305 -2.76 -1.46 -68.86
N LEU A 306 -2.95 -0.16 -69.11
CA LEU A 306 -2.15 0.59 -70.09
C LEU A 306 -0.67 0.65 -69.71
N VAL A 307 -0.36 0.87 -68.42
CA VAL A 307 1.01 0.93 -67.90
C VAL A 307 1.68 -0.45 -67.85
N SER A 308 0.91 -1.53 -67.65
CA SER A 308 1.44 -2.91 -67.54
C SER A 308 1.47 -3.66 -68.87
N SER A 309 0.81 -3.18 -69.92
CA SER A 309 0.85 -3.79 -71.25
C SER A 309 2.17 -3.50 -72.00
N ARG A 310 2.60 -4.45 -72.86
CA ARG A 310 3.82 -4.32 -73.71
C ARG A 310 3.83 -3.08 -74.63
N VAL A 311 2.68 -2.43 -74.84
CA VAL A 311 2.56 -1.17 -75.61
C VAL A 311 3.01 0.04 -74.77
N GLY A 312 2.70 0.08 -73.47
CA GLY A 312 3.14 1.14 -72.55
C GLY A 312 4.65 1.14 -72.32
N GLN A 313 5.29 -0.04 -72.36
CA GLN A 313 6.76 -0.15 -72.29
C GLN A 313 7.48 0.37 -73.54
N LYS A 314 6.86 0.33 -74.73
CA LYS A 314 7.44 0.90 -75.96
C LYS A 314 7.36 2.43 -76.00
N LEU A 315 6.30 3.05 -75.48
CA LEU A 315 6.19 4.52 -75.40
C LEU A 315 7.23 5.14 -74.44
N ARG A 316 7.55 4.45 -73.35
CA ARG A 316 8.55 4.90 -72.36
C ARG A 316 9.98 4.93 -72.91
N TRP A 317 10.25 4.20 -73.99
CA TRP A 317 11.55 4.18 -74.67
C TRP A 317 11.70 5.30 -75.72
N TRP A 318 10.60 5.93 -76.15
CA TRP A 318 10.59 7.00 -77.15
C TRP A 318 10.66 8.41 -76.55
N MET A 319 10.46 8.55 -75.24
CA MET A 319 10.53 9.83 -74.50
C MET A 319 11.79 9.95 -73.62
N ARG A 320 12.84 9.17 -73.89
CA ARG A 320 14.15 9.29 -73.23
C ARG A 320 15.19 9.80 -74.19
#